data_AF-A0AAW6N849-F1
#
_entry.id   AF-A0AAW6N849-F1
#
_cell.length_a   1.000
_cell.length_b   1.000
_cell.length_c   1.000
_cell.angle_alpha   90.00
_cell.angle_beta   90.00
_cell.angle_gamma   90.00
#
_symmetry.space_group_name_H-M   'P 1'
#
loop_
_entity.id
_entity.type
_entity.pdbx_description
1 polymer ?
#
loop_
_entity_poly.entity_id
_entity_poly.type
_entity_poly.pdbx_seq_one_letter_code
_entity_poly.pdbx_strand_id
1 'polypeptide(L)'
;MTSPTFTERLRAKIDADPNLTEAGLAKKANLDTSTIRQMLAKNRSPRMNTAEKICRALGTTVEEFMLDSDSKEERDIALLVSRLSLDLRQKLLSYGEGLLDAQDHTPEESDEE
;
A
#
# COMPACT_ATOMS: atom_id res chain seq x y z
N MET A 1 -7.21 8.43 10.97
CA MET A 1 -6.57 7.09 10.87
C MET A 1 -5.07 7.32 10.77
N THR A 2 -4.25 6.60 11.54
CA THR A 2 -2.79 6.76 11.55
C THR A 2 -2.20 5.93 10.42
N SER A 3 -1.41 6.54 9.52
CA SER A 3 -0.73 5.82 8.44
C SER A 3 0.16 4.69 9.00
N PRO A 4 0.16 3.49 8.41
CA PRO A 4 0.94 2.38 8.90
C PRO A 4 2.44 2.66 8.78
N THR A 5 3.19 2.26 9.79
CA THR A 5 4.65 2.37 9.85
C THR A 5 5.31 1.48 8.80
N PHE A 6 6.58 1.79 8.47
CA PHE A 6 7.37 0.98 7.53
C PHE A 6 7.40 -0.51 7.92
N THR A 7 7.54 -0.81 9.21
CA THR A 7 7.61 -2.17 9.74
C THR A 7 6.29 -2.91 9.65
N GLU A 8 5.16 -2.22 9.83
CA GLU A 8 3.83 -2.79 9.63
C GLU A 8 3.58 -3.12 8.16
N ARG A 9 3.91 -2.20 7.24
CA ARG A 9 3.85 -2.44 5.79
C ARG A 9 4.73 -3.62 5.36
N LEU A 10 5.94 -3.70 5.92
CA LEU A 10 6.86 -4.79 5.61
C LEU A 10 6.36 -6.14 6.11
N ARG A 11 5.78 -6.18 7.32
CA ARG A 11 5.18 -7.40 7.88
C ARG A 11 4.02 -7.87 7.00
N ALA A 12 3.09 -6.98 6.65
CA ALA A 12 1.97 -7.32 5.78
C ALA A 12 2.43 -7.89 4.43
N LYS A 13 3.51 -7.36 3.85
CA LYS A 13 4.06 -7.87 2.59
C LYS A 13 4.75 -9.23 2.71
N ILE A 14 5.41 -9.51 3.84
CA ILE A 14 5.98 -10.83 4.16
C ILE A 14 4.86 -11.86 4.37
N ASP A 15 3.81 -11.48 5.10
CA ASP A 15 2.68 -12.36 5.39
C ASP A 15 1.85 -12.69 4.12
N ALA A 16 1.79 -11.76 3.17
CA ALA A 16 1.07 -11.93 1.90
C ALA A 16 1.82 -12.76 0.84
N ASP A 17 3.15 -12.89 0.93
CA ASP A 17 3.96 -13.65 -0.03
C ASP A 17 4.75 -14.76 0.68
N PRO A 18 4.34 -16.04 0.56
CA PRO A 18 5.01 -17.16 1.23
C PRO A 18 6.45 -17.40 0.75
N ASN A 19 6.86 -16.82 -0.39
CA ASN A 19 8.24 -16.90 -0.89
C ASN A 19 9.13 -15.80 -0.31
N LEU A 20 8.54 -14.78 0.31
CA LEU A 20 9.27 -13.67 0.92
C LEU A 20 9.51 -13.97 2.40
N THR A 21 10.73 -14.42 2.72
CA THR A 21 11.14 -14.67 4.11
C THR A 21 12.04 -13.54 4.63
N GLU A 22 12.03 -13.28 5.94
CA GLU A 22 12.94 -12.30 6.57
C GLU A 22 14.41 -12.56 6.23
N ALA A 23 14.82 -13.83 6.26
CA ALA A 23 16.18 -14.26 5.95
C ALA A 23 16.52 -14.08 4.46
N GLY A 24 15.59 -14.44 3.57
CA GLY A 24 15.76 -14.24 2.13
C GLY A 24 15.84 -12.75 1.76
N LEU A 25 15.00 -11.93 2.38
CA LEU A 25 15.01 -10.48 2.20
C LEU A 25 16.31 -9.85 2.71
N ALA A 26 16.79 -10.26 3.89
CA ALA A 26 18.05 -9.77 4.44
C ALA A 26 19.23 -10.05 3.50
N LYS A 27 19.28 -11.27 2.95
CA LYS A 27 20.29 -11.67 1.96
C LYS A 27 20.21 -10.82 0.68
N LYS A 28 19.00 -10.63 0.13
CA LYS A 28 18.79 -9.78 -1.06
C LYS A 28 19.13 -8.30 -0.81
N ALA A 29 18.86 -7.79 0.39
CA ALA A 29 19.12 -6.41 0.79
C ALA A 29 20.58 -6.15 1.19
N ASN A 30 21.42 -7.20 1.24
CA ASN A 30 22.78 -7.15 1.79
C ASN A 30 22.79 -6.58 3.22
N LEU A 31 21.96 -7.17 4.07
CA LEU A 31 21.80 -6.87 5.49
C LEU A 31 21.96 -8.14 6.32
N ASP A 32 22.40 -7.99 7.57
CA ASP A 32 22.38 -9.11 8.52
C ASP A 32 20.95 -9.57 8.79
N THR A 33 20.72 -10.88 8.83
CA THR A 33 19.40 -11.47 9.13
C THR A 33 18.86 -10.99 10.48
N SER A 34 19.74 -10.76 11.46
CA SER A 34 19.39 -10.20 12.77
C SER A 34 18.83 -8.77 12.68
N THR A 35 19.25 -7.98 11.67
CA THR A 35 18.80 -6.60 11.48
C THR A 35 17.31 -6.55 11.17
N ILE A 36 16.85 -7.29 10.15
CA ILE A 36 15.42 -7.31 9.77
C ILE A 36 14.58 -7.89 10.90
N ARG A 37 15.03 -8.99 11.51
CA ARG A 37 14.30 -9.64 12.60
C ARG A 37 14.11 -8.72 13.81
N GLN A 38 15.18 -8.06 14.27
CA GLN A 38 15.09 -7.14 15.41
C GLN A 38 14.28 -5.89 15.08
N MET A 39 14.39 -5.39 13.85
CA MET A 39 13.62 -4.25 13.36
C MET A 39 12.11 -4.55 13.41
N LEU A 40 11.69 -5.69 12.89
CA LEU A 40 10.29 -6.14 12.92
C LEU A 40 9.83 -6.44 14.36
N ALA A 41 10.62 -7.17 15.15
CA ALA A 41 10.25 -7.54 16.52
C ALA A 41 10.06 -6.32 17.44
N LYS A 42 10.85 -5.26 17.26
CA LYS A 42 10.77 -4.04 18.07
C LYS A 42 9.87 -2.96 17.46
N ASN A 43 9.22 -3.25 16.33
CA ASN A 43 8.49 -2.28 15.50
C ASN A 43 9.28 -0.98 15.30
N ARG A 44 10.60 -1.11 15.10
CA ARG A 44 11.52 0.03 15.05
C ARG A 44 11.73 0.41 13.60
N SER A 45 11.29 1.60 13.20
CA SER A 45 11.53 2.10 11.85
C SER A 45 13.03 2.08 11.50
N PRO A 46 13.40 1.55 10.32
CA PRO A 46 14.77 1.57 9.85
C PRO A 46 15.27 3.00 9.61
N ARG A 47 16.59 3.17 9.58
CA ARG A 47 17.19 4.38 9.01
C ARG A 47 16.98 4.39 7.50
N MET A 48 16.99 5.56 6.89
CA MET A 48 16.74 5.74 5.45
C MET A 48 17.58 4.78 4.58
N ASN A 49 18.90 4.70 4.78
CA ASN A 49 19.77 3.77 4.05
C ASN A 49 19.34 2.29 4.17
N THR A 50 18.87 1.87 5.35
CA THR A 50 18.36 0.51 5.56
C THR A 50 17.01 0.32 4.85
N ALA A 51 16.13 1.31 4.91
CA ALA A 51 14.86 1.29 4.18
C ALA A 51 15.08 1.18 2.67
N GLU A 52 15.99 1.96 2.10
CA GLU A 52 16.36 1.93 0.67
C GLU A 52 16.89 0.56 0.25
N LYS A 53 17.78 -0.05 1.05
CA LYS A 53 18.30 -1.40 0.79
C LYS A 53 17.18 -2.44 0.75
N ILE A 54 16.25 -2.36 1.68
CA ILE A 54 15.10 -3.25 1.76
C ILE A 54 14.18 -3.04 0.55
N CYS A 55 13.80 -1.79 0.24
CA CYS A 55 12.91 -1.48 -0.88
C CYS A 55 13.53 -1.90 -2.21
N ARG A 56 14.83 -1.64 -2.41
CA ARG A 56 15.57 -2.10 -3.60
C ARG A 56 15.57 -3.62 -3.73
N ALA A 57 15.69 -4.35 -2.63
CA ALA A 57 15.59 -5.82 -2.63
C ALA A 57 14.18 -6.33 -2.95
N LEU A 58 13.16 -5.52 -2.68
CA LEU A 58 11.76 -5.74 -3.05
C LEU A 58 11.42 -5.24 -4.47
N GLY A 59 12.34 -4.56 -5.15
CA GLY A 59 12.13 -4.00 -6.48
C GLY A 59 11.28 -2.73 -6.52
N THR A 60 11.27 -1.94 -5.44
CA THR A 60 10.49 -0.69 -5.32
C THR A 60 11.35 0.42 -4.67
N THR A 61 10.85 1.66 -4.65
CA THR A 61 11.47 2.77 -3.90
C THR A 61 10.86 2.94 -2.51
N VAL A 62 11.50 3.74 -1.64
CA VAL A 62 10.97 4.02 -0.30
C VAL A 62 9.67 4.83 -0.42
N GLU A 63 9.61 5.76 -1.38
CA GLU A 63 8.45 6.60 -1.65
C GLU A 63 7.25 5.76 -2.10
N GLU A 64 7.47 4.82 -3.04
CA GLU A 64 6.43 3.90 -3.50
C GLU A 64 5.98 2.94 -2.39
N PHE A 65 6.92 2.45 -1.58
CA PHE A 65 6.64 1.54 -0.48
C PHE A 65 5.83 2.22 0.63
N MET A 66 6.13 3.49 0.91
CA MET A 66 5.48 4.31 1.93
C MET A 66 4.26 5.06 1.41
N LEU A 67 3.98 5.03 0.10
CA LEU A 67 2.78 5.66 -0.45
C LEU A 67 1.55 5.00 0.19
N ASP A 68 0.71 5.81 0.84
CA ASP A 68 -0.62 5.44 1.34
C ASP A 68 -1.56 5.24 0.14
N SER A 69 -1.34 4.14 -0.59
CA SER A 69 -2.30 3.56 -1.54
C SER A 69 -2.46 2.11 -1.14
N ASP A 70 -3.52 1.87 -0.40
CA ASP A 70 -3.87 0.67 0.38
C ASP A 70 -4.28 -0.51 -0.52
N SER A 71 -4.24 -0.37 -1.85
CA SER A 71 -4.47 -1.46 -2.78
C SER A 71 -3.75 -1.24 -4.13
N LYS A 72 -3.56 -2.32 -4.89
CA LYS A 72 -3.04 -2.21 -6.27
C LYS A 72 -3.98 -1.36 -7.11
N GLU A 73 -5.27 -1.52 -6.86
CA GLU A 73 -6.39 -0.82 -7.46
C GLU A 73 -6.28 0.70 -7.24
N GLU A 74 -5.96 1.16 -6.03
CA GLU A 74 -5.73 2.58 -5.76
C GLU A 74 -4.52 3.15 -6.51
N ARG A 75 -3.43 2.37 -6.63
CA ARG A 75 -2.27 2.79 -7.43
C ARG A 75 -2.61 2.90 -8.90
N ASP A 76 -3.35 1.94 -9.43
CA ASP A 76 -3.80 1.93 -10.83
C ASP A 76 -4.72 3.14 -11.10
N ILE A 77 -5.64 3.46 -10.18
CA ILE A 77 -6.51 4.65 -10.26
C ILE A 77 -5.68 5.94 -10.23
N ALA A 78 -4.72 6.07 -9.32
CA ALA A 78 -3.85 7.25 -9.23
C ALA A 78 -3.02 7.45 -10.51
N LEU A 79 -2.50 6.37 -11.09
CA LEU A 79 -1.79 6.39 -12.36
C LEU A 79 -2.70 6.86 -13.51
N LEU A 80 -3.94 6.35 -13.58
CA LEU A 80 -4.92 6.77 -14.57
C LEU A 80 -5.21 8.27 -14.45
N VAL A 81 -5.51 8.76 -13.24
CA VAL A 81 -5.76 10.18 -12.97
C VAL A 81 -4.63 11.06 -13.49
N SER A 82 -3.37 10.67 -13.25
CA SER A 82 -2.20 11.46 -13.68
C SER A 82 -2.14 11.67 -15.21
N ARG A 83 -2.71 10.75 -16.00
CA ARG A 83 -2.69 10.76 -17.47
C ARG A 83 -3.94 11.38 -18.09
N LEU A 84 -5.01 11.56 -17.33
CA LEU A 84 -6.26 12.15 -17.80
C LEU A 84 -6.14 13.68 -17.93
N SER A 85 -6.86 14.24 -18.91
CA SER A 85 -7.10 15.68 -19.03
C SER A 85 -8.00 16.17 -17.90
N LEU A 86 -8.00 17.48 -17.64
CA LEU A 86 -8.75 18.08 -16.53
C LEU A 86 -10.26 17.74 -16.57
N ASP A 87 -10.88 17.82 -17.76
CA ASP A 87 -12.30 17.47 -17.96
C ASP A 87 -12.60 16.00 -17.61
N LEU A 88 -11.71 15.08 -17.99
CA LEU A 88 -11.88 13.66 -17.68
C LEU A 88 -11.64 13.35 -16.20
N ARG A 89 -10.75 14.08 -15.53
CA ARG A 89 -10.59 13.97 -14.07
C ARG A 89 -11.84 14.44 -13.33
N GLN A 90 -12.45 15.53 -13.78
CA GLN A 90 -13.70 16.04 -13.22
C GLN A 90 -14.82 14.99 -13.34
N LYS A 91 -14.94 14.34 -14.51
CA LYS A 91 -15.91 13.26 -14.73
C LYS A 91 -15.65 12.04 -13.85
N LEU A 92 -14.39 11.63 -13.72
CA LEU A 92 -14.03 10.52 -12.84
C LEU A 92 -14.38 10.83 -11.38
N LEU A 93 -14.14 12.06 -10.93
CA LEU A 93 -14.50 12.51 -9.59
C LEU A 93 -16.02 12.43 -9.37
N SER A 94 -16.81 13.02 -10.26
CA SER A 94 -18.28 12.98 -10.15
C SER A 94 -18.85 11.55 -10.20
N TYR A 95 -18.22 10.66 -10.97
CA TYR A 95 -18.61 9.25 -10.98
C TYR A 95 -18.28 8.58 -9.64
N GLY A 96 -17.11 8.85 -9.07
CA GLY A 96 -16.73 8.36 -7.74
C GLY A 96 -17.67 8.86 -6.64
N GLU A 97 -18.07 10.13 -6.69
CA GLU A 97 -19.09 10.71 -5.80
C GLU A 97 -20.43 9.97 -5.93
N GLY A 98 -20.90 9.73 -7.16
CA GLY A 98 -22.14 8.97 -7.38
C GLY A 98 -22.07 7.50 -6.92
N LEU A 99 -20.90 6.86 -6.97
CA LEU A 99 -20.71 5.51 -6.42
C LEU A 99 -20.79 5.50 -4.88
N LEU A 100 -20.30 6.54 -4.21
CA LEU A 100 -20.41 6.68 -2.76
C LEU A 100 -21.87 6.91 -2.35
N ASP A 101 -22.58 7.80 -3.04
CA ASP A 101 -24.01 8.03 -2.80
C ASP A 101 -24.83 6.75 -2.98
N ALA A 102 -24.53 5.94 -4.01
CA ALA A 102 -25.20 4.67 -4.25
C ALA A 102 -24.84 3.58 -3.21
N GLN A 103 -23.66 3.67 -2.59
CA GLN A 103 -23.25 2.77 -1.52
C GLN A 103 -24.01 3.06 -0.22
N ASP A 104 -24.24 4.33 0.08
CA ASP A 104 -25.01 4.76 1.25
C ASP A 104 -26.53 4.55 1.05
N HIS A 105 -27.01 4.54 -0.19
CA HIS A 105 -28.39 4.24 -0.56
C HIS A 105 -28.54 2.80 -1.10
N THR A 106 -28.39 1.80 -0.22
CA THR A 106 -28.97 0.48 -0.50
C THR A 106 -30.49 0.62 -0.40
N PRO A 107 -31.29 0.31 -1.43
CA PRO A 107 -32.74 0.40 -1.33
C PRO A 107 -33.21 -0.61 -0.29
N GLU A 108 -33.83 -0.15 0.79
CA GLU A 108 -34.69 -0.99 1.62
C GLU A 108 -35.71 -1.64 0.70
N GLU A 109 -35.82 -2.97 0.80
CA GLU A 109 -36.77 -3.76 0.03
C GLU A 109 -38.15 -3.11 0.09
N SER A 110 -38.76 -3.05 -1.08
CA SER A 110 -40.10 -2.53 -1.29
C SER A 110 -41.08 -3.41 -0.50
N ASP A 111 -41.60 -2.91 0.62
CA ASP A 111 -42.85 -3.43 1.16
C ASP A 111 -43.96 -2.98 0.20
N GLU A 112 -44.32 -3.89 -0.70
CA GLU A 112 -45.57 -3.85 -1.47
C GLU A 112 -46.75 -3.97 -0.48
N GLU A 113 -47.60 -2.94 -0.41
CA GLU A 113 -49.00 -3.04 0.08
C GLU A 113 -49.99 -2.95 -1.09
#